data_AF-A0A7S2LH30-F1
#
_entry.id   AF-A0A7S2LH30-F1
#
_cell.length_a   1.000
_cell.length_b   1.000
_cell.length_c   1.000
_cell.angle_alpha   90.00
_cell.angle_beta   90.00
_cell.angle_gamma   90.00
#
_symmetry.space_group_name_H-M   'P 1'
#
loop_
_entity.id
_entity.type
_entity.pdbx_description
1 polymer ?
#
loop_
_entity_poly.entity_id
_entity_poly.type
_entity_poly.pdbx_seq_one_letter_code
_entity_poly.pdbx_strand_id
1 'polypeptide(L)'
;RCKAPFVGNATLAACPAGNTDPNQVVAWEDPGCACADPDVAPEGYARKAAGGGWECAEGFTGTATKRCRRADRCLQAPELLGCVRLVPCVPPAAQGCTYDVSDCADLPHNSSCYVRCRWPYAGAAVSVECPEANTDPHFAPPWEEPRCDLLCPDPDPPLPGFRKLNGTDLWECDEGYKGEPVTSCRLGQDTSARFVAAAYPAADAGAEEQDSCRPSYDFRGCIPVSPCRTPNVDPCEFDVSECYNLESGASCAIRCKAPYVGEPTVGTCPAGNLDARQVVQWTAPRCESAACPDPAVTPPAYERLGPATYACAPGYIGTPRKRCRHLGANCTLLPILEGCRLIVPCRLLGTADNCQYDVSECARVRPGGTCRVRCKAPFTGNPSVGYCMPGNVEEDGLLYVLPQCRTGSGFDPLPVPTGYLRTAAGWRCAPGYSGDLLMRCEVLGNCNTDIMPTGCAPVLPCTAEPFVDIDNRLGMVAGLFRFGPAQSNGLIAEDVVDRYKVFFADECNRTLGEEVANLSVSLAGQSCCSSDAYAVELPATEVPEGAKRMVVVASTSPLNVTSAEVFGAIVEFEDYVVRVVQARARPRSPPPPRWLL
;
A
#
# COMPACT_ATOMS: atom_id res chain seq x y z
N ARG A 1 46.57 30.40 -59.92
CA ARG A 1 47.33 31.12 -58.87
C ARG A 1 46.37 31.52 -57.77
N CYS A 2 46.74 31.31 -56.51
CA CYS A 2 45.97 31.80 -55.36
C CYS A 2 45.89 33.34 -55.41
N LYS A 3 44.68 33.89 -55.30
CA LYS A 3 44.47 35.34 -55.24
C LYS A 3 44.80 35.81 -53.82
N ALA A 4 45.54 36.90 -53.63
CA ALA A 4 45.78 37.43 -52.28
C ALA A 4 44.44 37.59 -51.52
N PRO A 5 44.35 37.17 -50.24
CA PRO A 5 45.43 36.82 -49.31
C PRO A 5 45.85 35.34 -49.27
N PHE A 6 45.39 34.49 -50.19
CA PHE A 6 45.74 33.07 -50.19
C PHE A 6 47.18 32.83 -50.65
N VAL A 7 47.86 31.89 -50.00
CA VAL A 7 49.22 31.45 -50.33
C VAL A 7 49.16 30.02 -50.85
N GLY A 8 49.72 29.79 -52.02
CA GLY A 8 49.76 28.47 -52.65
C GLY A 8 50.34 28.54 -54.05
N ASN A 9 50.75 27.38 -54.55
CA ASN A 9 51.38 27.28 -55.86
C ASN A 9 50.35 27.57 -56.97
N ALA A 10 50.83 28.14 -58.08
CA ALA A 10 50.01 28.24 -59.28
C ALA A 10 49.79 26.84 -59.84
N THR A 11 48.55 26.42 -60.03
CA THR A 11 48.23 25.29 -60.91
C THR A 11 48.06 25.78 -62.34
N LEU A 12 48.47 24.93 -63.28
CA LEU A 12 48.30 25.17 -64.70
C LEU A 12 46.88 24.75 -65.07
N ALA A 13 46.11 25.67 -65.67
CA ALA A 13 44.89 25.32 -66.38
C ALA A 13 45.26 25.07 -67.84
N ALA A 14 44.91 23.90 -68.37
CA ALA A 14 45.19 23.53 -69.75
C ALA A 14 43.91 23.11 -70.46
N CYS A 15 43.75 23.53 -71.72
CA CYS A 15 42.76 22.92 -72.58
C CYS A 15 43.26 21.51 -72.98
N PRO A 16 42.40 20.48 -72.92
CA PRO A 16 42.75 19.17 -73.46
C PRO A 16 43.19 19.28 -74.93
N ALA A 17 44.25 18.58 -75.30
CA ALA A 17 44.75 18.61 -76.67
C ALA A 17 43.68 18.06 -77.64
N GLY A 18 43.43 18.78 -78.74
CA GLY A 18 42.42 18.42 -79.74
C GLY A 18 41.01 18.91 -79.44
N ASN A 19 40.81 19.75 -78.43
CA ASN A 19 39.49 20.32 -78.14
C ASN A 19 38.95 21.18 -79.30
N THR A 20 37.78 20.82 -79.83
CA THR A 20 37.03 21.57 -80.85
C THR A 20 35.68 22.08 -80.32
N ASP A 21 35.31 21.75 -79.07
CA ASP A 21 34.07 22.20 -78.45
C ASP A 21 34.28 23.60 -77.83
N PRO A 22 33.55 24.64 -78.29
CA PRO A 22 33.65 25.98 -77.75
C PRO A 22 33.17 26.10 -76.29
N ASN A 23 32.46 25.10 -75.77
CA ASN A 23 31.99 25.07 -74.38
C ASN A 23 32.85 24.21 -73.45
N GLN A 24 33.89 23.55 -73.96
CA GLN A 24 34.77 22.71 -73.15
C GLN A 24 35.50 23.58 -72.11
N VAL A 25 35.26 23.25 -70.84
CA VAL A 25 35.91 23.92 -69.72
C VAL A 25 37.37 23.47 -69.63
N VAL A 26 38.27 24.40 -69.33
CA VAL A 26 39.69 24.11 -69.09
C VAL A 26 39.84 23.05 -68.00
N ALA A 27 40.72 22.08 -68.22
CA ALA A 27 41.11 21.15 -67.17
C ALA A 27 42.12 21.86 -66.27
N TRP A 28 41.81 21.96 -64.99
CA TRP A 28 42.70 22.56 -64.00
C TRP A 28 42.56 21.79 -62.69
N GLU A 29 43.68 21.69 -61.97
CA GLU A 29 43.68 21.23 -60.59
C GLU A 29 43.53 22.44 -59.67
N ASP A 30 42.76 22.28 -58.59
CA ASP A 30 42.61 23.33 -57.58
C ASP A 30 44.01 23.67 -57.01
N PRO A 31 44.52 24.91 -57.18
CA PRO A 31 45.76 25.28 -56.53
C PRO A 31 45.47 25.22 -55.04
N GLY A 32 46.12 24.32 -54.29
CA GLY A 32 45.89 24.12 -52.85
C GLY A 32 46.14 25.40 -52.05
N CYS A 33 45.19 26.31 -52.08
CA CYS A 33 45.29 27.65 -51.57
C CYS A 33 44.99 27.63 -50.07
N ALA A 34 46.01 27.86 -49.26
CA ALA A 34 45.85 28.02 -47.83
C ALA A 34 45.69 29.51 -47.49
N CYS A 35 44.84 29.81 -46.51
CA CYS A 35 44.86 31.12 -45.87
C CYS A 35 46.13 31.28 -45.02
N ALA A 36 46.63 32.52 -44.94
CA ALA A 36 47.66 32.88 -43.99
C ALA A 36 47.21 32.54 -42.57
N ASP A 37 48.16 32.22 -41.70
CA ASP A 37 47.87 32.03 -40.28
C ASP A 37 47.42 33.36 -39.64
N PRO A 38 46.60 33.32 -38.59
CA PRO A 38 46.30 34.53 -37.82
C PRO A 38 47.58 35.12 -37.21
N ASP A 39 47.68 36.45 -37.18
CA ASP A 39 48.84 37.17 -36.65
C ASP A 39 49.01 36.99 -35.14
N VAL A 40 47.89 36.81 -34.43
CA VAL A 40 47.83 36.50 -33.00
C VAL A 40 47.09 35.18 -32.83
N ALA A 41 47.66 34.27 -32.03
CA ALA A 41 47.01 33.02 -31.68
C ALA A 41 45.67 33.30 -30.97
N PRO A 42 44.53 32.79 -31.48
CA PRO A 42 43.27 32.84 -30.77
C PRO A 42 43.35 32.07 -29.43
N GLU A 43 42.48 32.43 -28.47
CA GLU A 43 42.38 31.72 -27.19
C GLU A 43 42.16 30.22 -27.42
N GLY A 44 42.92 29.40 -26.69
CA GLY A 44 42.87 27.94 -26.81
C GLY A 44 43.78 27.32 -27.86
N TYR A 45 44.54 28.11 -28.61
CA TYR A 45 45.46 27.62 -29.63
C TYR A 45 46.90 28.12 -29.42
N ALA A 46 47.88 27.28 -29.72
CA ALA A 46 49.30 27.59 -29.72
C ALA A 46 49.95 27.16 -31.05
N ARG A 47 51.02 27.85 -31.46
CA ARG A 47 51.80 27.45 -32.64
C ARG A 47 52.80 26.35 -32.25
N LYS A 48 52.83 25.25 -33.02
CA LYS A 48 53.85 24.22 -32.88
C LYS A 48 55.23 24.79 -33.20
N ALA A 49 56.19 24.61 -32.29
CA ALA A 49 57.55 25.15 -32.44
C ALA A 49 58.32 24.62 -33.67
N ALA A 50 57.93 23.46 -34.23
CA ALA A 50 58.76 22.71 -35.17
C ALA A 50 58.20 22.56 -36.62
N GLY A 51 57.09 23.19 -37.02
CA GLY A 51 56.56 22.86 -38.37
C GLY A 51 55.30 23.52 -38.90
N GLY A 52 54.98 24.77 -38.57
CA GLY A 52 53.94 25.52 -39.30
C GLY A 52 52.49 25.03 -39.10
N GLY A 53 52.19 24.48 -37.92
CA GLY A 53 50.84 24.02 -37.54
C GLY A 53 50.39 24.56 -36.19
N TRP A 54 49.14 24.27 -35.84
CA TRP A 54 48.51 24.66 -34.58
C TRP A 54 48.35 23.44 -33.65
N GLU A 55 48.38 23.68 -32.35
CA GLU A 55 48.01 22.75 -31.29
C GLU A 55 47.14 23.46 -30.25
N CYS A 56 46.51 22.71 -29.35
CA CYS A 56 45.73 23.32 -28.29
C CYS A 56 46.64 23.94 -27.25
N ALA A 57 46.30 25.14 -26.78
CA ALA A 57 47.02 25.81 -25.71
C ALA A 57 46.82 25.09 -24.37
N GLU A 58 47.63 25.43 -23.36
CA GLU A 58 47.49 24.91 -22.00
C GLU A 58 46.06 25.15 -21.46
N GLY A 59 45.44 24.11 -20.91
CA GLY A 59 44.04 24.14 -20.47
C GLY A 59 43.00 23.87 -21.58
N PHE A 60 43.44 23.47 -22.78
CA PHE A 60 42.56 23.07 -23.89
C PHE A 60 42.98 21.70 -24.44
N THR A 61 42.02 20.91 -24.93
CA THR A 61 42.26 19.59 -25.53
C THR A 61 41.60 19.49 -26.91
N GLY A 62 41.95 18.44 -27.66
CA GLY A 62 41.43 18.15 -29.00
C GLY A 62 42.48 18.23 -30.10
N THR A 63 42.03 18.39 -31.34
CA THR A 63 42.91 18.48 -32.51
C THR A 63 42.70 19.81 -33.20
N ALA A 64 43.69 20.70 -33.09
CA ALA A 64 43.65 21.99 -33.77
C ALA A 64 43.66 21.82 -35.29
N THR A 65 42.60 22.29 -35.94
CA THR A 65 42.45 22.30 -37.39
C THR A 65 42.26 23.73 -37.87
N LYS A 66 42.96 24.13 -38.93
CA LYS A 66 42.80 25.45 -39.56
C LYS A 66 41.88 25.32 -40.76
N ARG A 67 40.78 26.09 -40.77
CA ARG A 67 39.87 26.21 -41.90
C ARG A 67 39.84 27.65 -42.38
N CYS A 68 39.67 27.86 -43.68
CA CYS A 68 39.48 29.20 -44.23
C CYS A 68 37.97 29.44 -44.42
N ARG A 69 37.39 30.32 -43.61
CA ARG A 69 35.97 30.68 -43.71
C ARG A 69 35.81 31.90 -44.60
N ARG A 70 34.91 31.82 -45.57
CA ARG A 70 34.55 32.95 -46.44
C ARG A 70 33.68 33.92 -45.66
N ALA A 71 34.26 35.05 -45.24
CA ALA A 71 33.48 36.14 -44.67
C ALA A 71 32.80 36.97 -45.79
N ASP A 72 31.82 37.79 -45.40
CA ASP A 72 31.17 38.72 -46.31
C ASP A 72 32.21 39.64 -46.96
N ARG A 73 32.14 39.78 -48.30
CA ARG A 73 33.09 40.52 -49.18
C ARG A 73 34.37 39.77 -49.61
N CYS A 74 34.37 38.44 -49.65
CA CYS A 74 35.49 37.61 -50.16
C CYS A 74 36.82 37.74 -49.38
N LEU A 75 36.81 38.35 -48.21
CA LEU A 75 37.90 38.24 -47.25
C LEU A 75 37.74 36.91 -46.52
N GLN A 76 38.73 36.03 -46.63
CA GLN A 76 38.73 34.80 -45.83
C GLN A 76 39.62 35.01 -44.61
N ALA A 77 39.04 34.84 -43.42
CA ALA A 77 39.77 34.83 -42.17
C ALA A 77 40.11 33.37 -41.81
N PRO A 78 41.35 33.07 -41.36
CA PRO A 78 41.65 31.77 -40.81
C PRO A 78 40.82 31.55 -39.53
N GLU A 79 40.11 30.43 -39.48
CA GLU A 79 39.33 29.98 -38.33
C GLU A 79 40.01 28.71 -37.80
N LEU A 80 40.43 28.75 -36.54
CA LEU A 80 40.95 27.57 -35.86
C LEU A 80 39.78 26.87 -35.14
N LEU A 81 39.68 25.56 -35.35
CA LEU A 81 38.63 24.71 -34.81
C LEU A 81 39.25 23.51 -34.10
N GLY A 82 38.50 22.92 -33.19
CA GLY A 82 38.84 21.61 -32.61
C GLY A 82 39.63 21.65 -31.31
N CYS A 83 40.00 22.83 -30.78
CA CYS A 83 40.44 22.96 -29.39
C CYS A 83 39.29 23.42 -28.50
N VAL A 84 39.05 22.66 -27.43
CA VAL A 84 37.97 22.91 -26.47
C VAL A 84 38.58 23.04 -25.08
N ARG A 85 38.09 23.98 -24.29
CA ARG A 85 38.60 24.25 -22.94
C ARG A 85 38.35 23.05 -22.03
N LEU A 86 39.36 22.64 -21.30
CA LEU A 86 39.24 21.66 -20.22
C LEU A 86 38.49 22.30 -19.06
N VAL A 87 37.50 21.60 -18.52
CA VAL A 87 36.65 22.07 -17.42
C VAL A 87 36.73 21.10 -16.25
N PRO A 88 36.67 21.59 -14.99
CA PRO A 88 36.57 20.72 -13.81
C PRO A 88 35.35 19.81 -13.89
N CYS A 89 35.44 18.64 -13.26
CA CYS A 89 34.31 17.75 -13.10
C CYS A 89 33.33 18.29 -12.05
N VAL A 90 32.03 17.99 -12.24
CA VAL A 90 31.01 18.27 -11.22
C VAL A 90 31.14 17.23 -10.11
N PRO A 91 31.05 17.62 -8.82
CA PRO A 91 31.05 16.68 -7.72
C PRO A 91 29.94 15.63 -7.89
N PRO A 92 30.15 14.37 -7.50
CA PRO A 92 29.09 13.38 -7.53
C PRO A 92 27.87 13.81 -6.71
N ALA A 93 26.67 13.50 -7.19
CA ALA A 93 25.45 13.82 -6.48
C ALA A 93 25.32 12.97 -5.21
N ALA A 94 25.68 13.53 -4.05
CA ALA A 94 25.45 12.90 -2.76
C ALA A 94 23.99 13.03 -2.35
N GLN A 95 23.28 11.90 -2.24
CA GLN A 95 21.92 11.89 -1.71
C GLN A 95 21.95 11.89 -0.18
N GLY A 96 21.44 12.97 0.42
CA GLY A 96 21.17 13.05 1.86
C GLY A 96 22.42 13.15 2.75
N CYS A 97 22.40 12.40 3.86
CA CYS A 97 23.35 12.49 4.96
C CYS A 97 24.46 11.43 4.92
N THR A 98 24.44 10.53 3.94
CA THR A 98 25.28 9.32 3.98
C THR A 98 26.72 9.60 3.54
N TYR A 99 26.90 10.49 2.55
CA TYR A 99 28.19 10.72 1.90
C TYR A 99 28.67 12.16 2.09
N ASP A 100 29.97 12.29 2.32
CA ASP A 100 30.69 13.56 2.30
C ASP A 100 31.51 13.61 1.01
N VAL A 101 31.08 14.51 0.11
CA VAL A 101 31.72 14.79 -1.19
C VAL A 101 32.47 16.12 -1.18
N SER A 102 32.72 16.71 -0.01
CA SER A 102 33.41 18.01 0.10
C SER A 102 34.81 18.00 -0.51
N ASP A 103 35.52 16.87 -0.44
CA ASP A 103 36.82 16.66 -1.09
C ASP A 103 36.74 16.71 -2.64
N CYS A 104 35.55 16.60 -3.23
CA CYS A 104 35.32 16.58 -4.68
C CYS A 104 34.84 17.93 -5.25
N ALA A 105 34.77 18.98 -4.43
CA ALA A 105 34.44 20.33 -4.91
C ALA A 105 35.52 20.82 -5.89
N ASP A 106 35.09 21.27 -7.08
CA ASP A 106 35.94 21.82 -8.13
C ASP A 106 37.06 20.88 -8.64
N LEU A 107 36.79 19.57 -8.70
CA LEU A 107 37.76 18.53 -9.10
C LEU A 107 38.41 18.82 -10.47
N PRO A 108 39.71 19.19 -10.54
CA PRO A 108 40.38 19.47 -11.81
C PRO A 108 40.39 18.25 -12.75
N HIS A 109 40.50 18.49 -14.05
CA HIS A 109 40.75 17.41 -15.01
C HIS A 109 42.04 16.65 -14.65
N ASN A 110 42.07 15.33 -14.91
CA ASN A 110 43.17 14.44 -14.56
C ASN A 110 43.54 14.41 -13.05
N SER A 111 42.56 14.59 -12.17
CA SER A 111 42.76 14.52 -10.72
C SER A 111 41.74 13.61 -10.05
N SER A 112 41.97 13.28 -8.78
CA SER A 112 41.10 12.43 -7.99
C SER A 112 40.73 13.06 -6.65
N CYS A 113 39.54 12.71 -6.15
CA CYS A 113 39.04 13.06 -4.82
C CYS A 113 38.54 11.81 -4.10
N TYR A 114 38.26 11.93 -2.79
CA TYR A 114 37.69 10.85 -1.99
C TYR A 114 36.26 11.17 -1.58
N VAL A 115 35.35 10.23 -1.79
CA VAL A 115 34.02 10.28 -1.17
C VAL A 115 34.06 9.46 0.12
N ARG A 116 33.71 10.10 1.23
CA ARG A 116 33.76 9.50 2.57
C ARG A 116 32.35 9.26 3.10
N CYS A 117 32.21 8.35 4.06
CA CYS A 117 30.98 8.27 4.84
C CYS A 117 30.90 9.51 5.75
N ARG A 118 29.79 10.23 5.66
CA ARG A 118 29.53 11.39 6.52
C ARG A 118 29.04 10.87 7.87
N TRP A 119 29.56 11.43 8.97
CA TRP A 119 29.07 11.09 10.31
C TRP A 119 27.54 11.29 10.37
N PRO A 120 26.77 10.34 10.89
CA PRO A 120 27.14 9.22 11.77
C PRO A 120 27.54 7.90 11.08
N TYR A 121 27.68 7.88 9.77
CA TYR A 121 28.10 6.67 9.06
C TYR A 121 29.61 6.45 9.14
N ALA A 122 30.02 5.19 9.13
CA ALA A 122 31.42 4.79 9.03
C ALA A 122 31.61 3.76 7.90
N GLY A 123 32.74 3.86 7.21
CA GLY A 123 33.07 3.01 6.08
C GLY A 123 34.39 3.44 5.44
N ALA A 124 34.89 2.62 4.51
CA ALA A 124 36.07 2.97 3.73
C ALA A 124 35.72 4.04 2.69
N ALA A 125 36.59 5.04 2.51
CA ALA A 125 36.43 6.02 1.45
C ALA A 125 36.70 5.41 0.07
N VAL A 126 36.03 5.92 -0.97
CA VAL A 126 36.24 5.52 -2.37
C VAL A 126 36.84 6.69 -3.14
N SER A 127 37.79 6.39 -4.03
CA SER A 127 38.42 7.39 -4.91
C SER A 127 37.61 7.59 -6.18
N VAL A 128 37.48 8.84 -6.61
CA VAL A 128 36.76 9.25 -7.82
C VAL A 128 37.71 10.03 -8.72
N GLU A 129 37.76 9.69 -10.00
CA GLU A 129 38.74 10.24 -10.96
C GLU A 129 38.05 11.08 -12.05
N CYS A 130 38.56 12.29 -12.30
CA CYS A 130 38.11 13.14 -13.40
C CYS A 130 38.92 12.85 -14.67
N PRO A 131 38.29 12.57 -15.82
CA PRO A 131 38.99 12.29 -17.07
C PRO A 131 39.98 13.39 -17.47
N GLU A 132 41.10 13.00 -18.08
CA GLU A 132 42.15 13.93 -18.54
C GLU A 132 41.62 14.95 -19.57
N ALA A 133 40.69 14.54 -20.42
CA ALA A 133 40.13 15.34 -21.50
C ALA A 133 38.69 15.82 -21.24
N ASN A 134 38.33 16.13 -19.98
CA ASN A 134 36.98 16.59 -19.68
C ASN A 134 36.70 17.98 -20.26
N THR A 135 35.71 18.07 -21.16
CA THR A 135 35.25 19.30 -21.81
C THR A 135 33.78 19.60 -21.52
N ASP A 136 33.09 18.71 -20.79
CA ASP A 136 31.69 18.86 -20.42
C ASP A 136 31.57 19.42 -18.99
N PRO A 137 31.03 20.64 -18.81
CA PRO A 137 30.90 21.28 -17.50
C PRO A 137 29.85 20.61 -16.61
N HIS A 138 29.12 19.62 -17.12
CA HIS A 138 28.14 18.83 -16.38
C HIS A 138 28.58 17.37 -16.15
N PHE A 139 29.81 17.02 -16.55
CA PHE A 139 30.32 15.67 -16.34
C PHE A 139 30.52 15.41 -14.85
N ALA A 140 29.68 14.52 -14.30
CA ALA A 140 29.86 13.93 -12.98
C ALA A 140 30.55 12.57 -13.15
N PRO A 141 31.75 12.37 -12.60
CA PRO A 141 32.45 11.10 -12.73
C PRO A 141 31.62 9.94 -12.15
N PRO A 142 31.55 8.79 -12.84
CA PRO A 142 30.95 7.61 -12.26
C PRO A 142 31.78 7.18 -11.04
N TRP A 143 31.11 6.78 -9.97
CA TRP A 143 31.74 6.31 -8.74
C TRP A 143 30.94 5.17 -8.16
N GLU A 144 31.60 4.33 -7.36
CA GLU A 144 30.95 3.26 -6.61
C GLU A 144 30.68 3.76 -5.18
N GLU A 145 29.44 3.62 -4.71
CA GLU A 145 29.06 4.09 -3.39
C GLU A 145 29.82 3.29 -2.30
N PRO A 146 30.54 3.95 -1.37
CA PRO A 146 31.19 3.28 -0.27
C PRO A 146 30.13 2.65 0.62
N ARG A 147 30.46 1.49 1.19
CA ARG A 147 29.64 0.84 2.22
C ARG A 147 29.73 1.66 3.49
N CYS A 148 28.66 2.41 3.75
CA CYS A 148 28.54 3.29 4.91
C CYS A 148 27.56 2.68 5.91
N ASP A 149 28.10 2.12 6.99
CA ASP A 149 27.32 1.53 8.07
C ASP A 149 26.98 2.61 9.11
N LEU A 150 25.70 2.70 9.49
CA LEU A 150 25.23 3.69 10.45
C LEU A 150 25.79 3.37 11.85
N LEU A 151 26.58 4.27 12.42
CA LEU A 151 27.00 4.17 13.82
C LEU A 151 26.04 4.93 14.73
N CYS A 152 25.66 4.29 15.82
CA CYS A 152 24.66 4.83 16.73
C CYS A 152 25.31 4.98 18.11
N PRO A 153 25.74 6.21 18.48
CA PRO A 153 26.35 6.42 19.78
C PRO A 153 25.34 6.11 20.87
N ASP A 154 25.75 5.35 21.88
CA ASP A 154 24.89 5.02 23.01
C ASP A 154 24.35 6.31 23.65
N PRO A 155 23.07 6.34 24.04
CA PRO A 155 22.53 7.50 24.73
C PRO A 155 23.24 7.72 26.07
N ASP A 156 23.72 8.94 26.30
CA ASP A 156 24.28 9.39 27.58
C ASP A 156 23.45 10.59 28.09
N PRO A 157 22.67 10.44 29.18
CA PRO A 157 22.55 9.25 30.03
C PRO A 157 21.71 8.11 29.41
N PRO A 158 21.81 6.87 29.93
CA PRO A 158 20.94 5.75 29.53
C PRO A 158 19.45 6.10 29.68
N LEU A 159 18.61 5.60 28.77
CA LEU A 159 17.17 5.84 28.84
C LEU A 159 16.50 5.08 29.99
N PRO A 160 15.47 5.66 30.63
CA PRO A 160 14.73 4.98 31.70
C PRO A 160 14.19 3.62 31.27
N GLY A 161 14.49 2.59 32.06
CA GLY A 161 14.00 1.23 31.83
C GLY A 161 14.86 0.36 30.94
N PHE A 162 15.98 0.88 30.43
CA PHE A 162 16.94 0.13 29.62
C PHE A 162 18.33 0.23 30.23
N ARG A 163 19.06 -0.89 30.25
CA ARG A 163 20.48 -0.91 30.61
C ARG A 163 21.27 -1.71 29.57
N LYS A 164 22.45 -1.21 29.20
CA LYS A 164 23.33 -1.87 28.23
C LYS A 164 24.13 -2.98 28.92
N LEU A 165 24.20 -4.15 28.30
CA LEU A 165 25.02 -5.25 28.81
C LEU A 165 26.50 -4.97 28.56
N ASN A 166 27.30 -4.97 29.63
CA ASN A 166 28.73 -4.62 29.58
C ASN A 166 29.49 -5.36 28.47
N GLY A 167 30.10 -4.60 27.56
CA GLY A 167 30.93 -5.13 26.48
C GLY A 167 30.16 -5.71 25.28
N THR A 168 28.86 -5.46 25.19
CA THR A 168 28.02 -5.89 24.05
C THR A 168 27.14 -4.75 23.55
N ASP A 169 26.63 -4.85 22.33
CA ASP A 169 25.60 -3.93 21.81
C ASP A 169 24.16 -4.36 22.17
N LEU A 170 24.04 -5.30 23.12
CA LEU A 170 22.76 -5.79 23.61
C LEU A 170 22.26 -4.93 24.78
N TRP A 171 20.96 -4.69 24.77
CA TRP A 171 20.24 -3.99 25.82
C TRP A 171 19.38 -5.01 26.58
N GLU A 172 19.18 -4.78 27.88
CA GLU A 172 18.21 -5.49 28.71
C GLU A 172 17.31 -4.50 29.46
N CYS A 173 16.15 -4.95 29.90
CA CYS A 173 15.28 -4.11 30.72
C CYS A 173 15.92 -3.89 32.09
N ASP A 174 15.89 -2.64 32.56
CA ASP A 174 16.44 -2.26 33.86
C ASP A 174 15.57 -2.78 35.02
N GLU A 175 16.08 -2.68 36.25
CA GLU A 175 15.34 -3.09 37.44
C GLU A 175 14.00 -2.34 37.56
N GLY A 176 12.91 -3.09 37.79
CA GLY A 176 11.55 -2.55 37.76
C GLY A 176 10.89 -2.50 36.38
N TYR A 177 11.56 -2.97 35.32
CA TYR A 177 10.98 -3.09 33.98
C TYR A 177 10.99 -4.56 33.53
N LYS A 178 10.04 -4.94 32.67
CA LYS A 178 9.97 -6.27 32.05
C LYS A 178 9.60 -6.16 30.57
N GLY A 179 9.98 -7.19 29.82
CA GLY A 179 9.75 -7.32 28.39
C GLY A 179 11.02 -7.70 27.63
N GLU A 180 10.94 -7.66 26.30
CA GLU A 180 12.08 -7.86 25.41
C GLU A 180 12.47 -6.50 24.82
N PRO A 181 13.67 -5.96 25.12
CA PRO A 181 14.09 -4.68 24.58
C PRO A 181 14.29 -4.81 23.08
N VAL A 182 13.67 -3.89 22.35
CA VAL A 182 13.88 -3.71 20.91
C VAL A 182 14.54 -2.36 20.74
N THR A 183 15.77 -2.37 20.22
CA THR A 183 16.49 -1.16 19.86
C THR A 183 16.60 -1.09 18.35
N SER A 184 16.14 0.01 17.77
CA SER A 184 16.38 0.28 16.36
C SER A 184 16.98 1.67 16.22
N CYS A 185 18.14 1.76 15.56
CA CYS A 185 18.73 3.04 15.27
C CYS A 185 18.21 3.56 13.95
N ARG A 186 17.75 4.81 13.95
CA ARG A 186 17.21 5.48 12.77
C ARG A 186 17.80 6.87 12.68
N LEU A 187 18.02 7.36 11.46
CA LEU A 187 18.22 8.80 11.27
C LEU A 187 16.91 9.50 11.62
N GLY A 188 16.97 10.55 12.43
CA GLY A 188 15.80 11.32 12.83
C GLY A 188 15.14 11.97 11.62
N GLN A 189 14.18 11.30 10.99
CA GLN A 189 13.36 11.88 9.93
C GLN A 189 12.14 12.63 10.45
N ASP A 190 11.91 12.67 11.77
CA ASP A 190 10.54 12.81 12.25
C ASP A 190 10.28 14.00 13.19
N THR A 191 9.44 14.86 12.65
CA THR A 191 8.61 15.92 13.25
C THR A 191 7.63 15.39 14.32
N SER A 192 7.70 14.10 14.67
CA SER A 192 6.80 13.39 15.58
C SER A 192 7.32 13.26 17.02
N ALA A 193 8.55 13.70 17.32
CA ALA A 193 9.11 13.77 18.69
C ALA A 193 8.46 14.86 19.58
N ARG A 194 7.17 15.16 19.39
CA ARG A 194 6.40 16.13 20.19
C ARG A 194 5.85 15.56 21.50
N PHE A 195 6.02 14.26 21.76
CA PHE A 195 5.40 13.60 22.93
C PHE A 195 6.33 13.28 24.11
N VAL A 196 7.65 13.51 24.03
CA VAL A 196 8.57 13.29 25.17
C VAL A 196 9.24 14.58 25.67
N ALA A 197 8.96 15.74 25.05
CA ALA A 197 9.55 17.04 25.44
C ALA A 197 8.96 17.67 26.72
N ALA A 198 8.27 16.91 27.58
CA ALA A 198 7.71 17.43 28.83
C ALA A 198 8.67 17.40 30.03
N ALA A 199 9.85 16.79 29.91
CA ALA A 199 10.77 16.60 31.05
C ALA A 199 12.05 17.47 31.04
N TYR A 200 12.39 18.12 29.91
CA TYR A 200 13.60 18.95 29.84
C TYR A 200 13.36 20.23 29.01
N PRO A 201 13.34 21.43 29.62
CA PRO A 201 13.36 22.68 28.87
C PRO A 201 14.75 22.87 28.26
N ALA A 202 14.86 22.73 26.94
CA ALA A 202 16.05 23.11 26.20
C ALA A 202 16.22 24.64 26.26
N ALA A 203 17.26 25.09 26.95
CA ALA A 203 17.76 26.45 26.84
C ALA A 203 18.53 26.60 25.51
N ASP A 204 18.40 27.77 24.89
CA ASP A 204 19.05 28.24 23.66
C ASP A 204 18.53 27.69 22.34
N ALA A 205 17.34 28.18 21.97
CA ALA A 205 16.82 28.19 20.61
C ALA A 205 17.47 29.33 19.81
N GLY A 206 18.43 29.00 18.95
CA GLY A 206 19.10 29.99 18.10
C GLY A 206 20.14 29.42 17.13
N ALA A 207 19.83 28.34 16.41
CA ALA A 207 20.54 27.97 15.18
C ALA A 207 19.63 27.12 14.27
N GLU A 208 19.53 27.54 13.02
CA GLU A 208 18.57 27.14 11.99
C GLU A 208 18.78 25.71 11.44
N GLU A 209 17.69 24.94 11.43
CA GLU A 209 17.13 24.23 10.26
C GLU A 209 18.02 23.35 9.35
N GLN A 210 19.04 22.61 9.84
CA GLN A 210 19.75 21.69 8.92
C GLN A 210 20.50 20.47 9.47
N ASP A 211 20.07 19.86 10.58
CA ASP A 211 20.72 18.63 11.09
C ASP A 211 19.75 17.43 11.17
N SER A 212 19.19 17.04 10.03
CA SER A 212 18.41 15.79 9.87
C SER A 212 19.27 14.52 9.95
N CYS A 213 20.59 14.66 10.07
CA CYS A 213 21.54 13.56 10.06
C CYS A 213 21.87 13.00 11.46
N ARG A 214 21.20 13.45 12.53
CA ARG A 214 21.49 12.96 13.88
C ARG A 214 20.88 11.57 14.07
N PRO A 215 21.69 10.53 14.35
CA PRO A 215 21.16 9.21 14.64
C PRO A 215 20.42 9.25 15.99
N SER A 216 19.28 8.57 16.07
CA SER A 216 18.52 8.41 17.30
C SER A 216 18.14 6.95 17.46
N TYR A 217 18.31 6.43 18.68
CA TYR A 217 17.80 5.13 19.03
C TYR A 217 16.31 5.22 19.37
N ASP A 218 15.52 4.37 18.74
CA ASP A 218 14.15 4.06 19.12
C ASP A 218 14.16 2.82 20.03
N PHE A 219 13.91 3.04 21.32
CA PHE A 219 13.89 2.01 22.36
C PHE A 219 12.45 1.63 22.68
N ARG A 220 12.13 0.35 22.58
CA ARG A 220 10.80 -0.19 22.88
C ARG A 220 10.90 -1.50 23.65
N GLY A 221 9.78 -1.95 24.20
CA GLY A 221 9.63 -3.30 24.75
C GLY A 221 9.90 -3.44 26.25
N CYS A 222 10.65 -2.52 26.88
CA CYS A 222 10.75 -2.48 28.34
C CYS A 222 9.64 -1.63 28.94
N ILE A 223 8.72 -2.28 29.66
CA ILE A 223 7.54 -1.66 30.28
C ILE A 223 7.72 -1.73 31.80
N PRO A 224 7.43 -0.65 32.55
CA PRO A 224 7.53 -0.67 34.00
C PRO A 224 6.56 -1.70 34.60
N VAL A 225 7.04 -2.51 35.53
CA VAL A 225 6.16 -3.42 36.28
C VAL A 225 5.19 -2.60 37.10
N SER A 226 3.91 -2.94 37.03
CA SER A 226 2.84 -2.24 37.71
C SER A 226 2.35 -3.06 38.92
N PRO A 227 2.10 -2.43 40.07
CA PRO A 227 1.44 -3.10 41.18
C PRO A 227 0.02 -3.50 40.78
N CYS A 228 -0.50 -4.58 41.38
CA CYS A 228 -1.89 -4.96 41.17
C CYS A 228 -2.84 -4.00 41.87
N ARG A 229 -3.98 -3.74 41.23
CA ARG A 229 -5.08 -3.00 41.82
C ARG A 229 -5.79 -3.85 42.88
N THR A 230 -6.15 -3.23 44.00
CA THR A 230 -6.93 -3.86 45.08
C THR A 230 -8.28 -4.38 44.55
N PRO A 231 -8.72 -5.58 44.96
CA PRO A 231 -10.02 -6.13 44.60
C PRO A 231 -11.19 -5.18 44.90
N ASN A 232 -12.14 -5.09 43.99
CA ASN A 232 -13.41 -4.40 44.25
C ASN A 232 -14.34 -5.36 45.01
N VAL A 233 -14.34 -5.25 46.34
CA VAL A 233 -15.11 -6.11 47.25
C VAL A 233 -16.01 -5.26 48.14
N ASP A 234 -17.00 -5.90 48.78
CA ASP A 234 -17.79 -5.23 49.82
C ASP A 234 -16.88 -4.96 51.04
N PRO A 235 -16.57 -3.68 51.36
CA PRO A 235 -15.67 -3.34 52.45
C PRO A 235 -16.27 -3.62 53.84
N CYS A 236 -17.54 -4.03 53.91
CA CYS A 236 -18.19 -4.48 55.13
C CYS A 236 -18.09 -5.98 55.36
N GLU A 237 -17.87 -6.77 54.30
CA GLU A 237 -17.75 -8.24 54.37
C GLU A 237 -16.28 -8.69 54.39
N PHE A 238 -15.43 -8.04 53.61
CA PHE A 238 -14.02 -8.41 53.45
C PHE A 238 -13.08 -7.31 53.93
N ASP A 239 -12.01 -7.72 54.61
CA ASP A 239 -10.84 -6.89 54.89
C ASP A 239 -9.75 -7.22 53.88
N VAL A 240 -9.50 -6.27 52.97
CA VAL A 240 -8.47 -6.33 51.92
C VAL A 240 -7.35 -5.32 52.17
N SER A 241 -7.20 -4.85 53.42
CA SER A 241 -6.22 -3.81 53.76
C SER A 241 -4.77 -4.23 53.46
N GLU A 242 -4.45 -5.52 53.54
CA GLU A 242 -3.13 -6.05 53.17
C GLU A 242 -2.87 -6.05 51.64
N CYS A 243 -3.90 -5.81 50.81
CA CYS A 243 -3.83 -5.86 49.34
C CYS A 243 -3.74 -4.47 48.67
N TYR A 244 -3.46 -3.41 49.43
CA TYR A 244 -3.22 -2.08 48.85
C TYR A 244 -1.81 -2.00 48.27
N ASN A 245 -1.70 -1.56 47.01
CA ASN A 245 -0.43 -1.42 46.27
C ASN A 245 0.41 -2.70 46.24
N LEU A 246 -0.23 -3.86 46.05
CA LEU A 246 0.45 -5.14 46.05
C LEU A 246 1.44 -5.23 44.88
N GLU A 247 2.74 -5.30 45.19
CA GLU A 247 3.80 -5.39 44.18
C GLU A 247 3.64 -6.63 43.29
N SER A 248 4.13 -6.54 42.05
CA SER A 248 4.13 -7.65 41.11
C SER A 248 4.85 -8.88 41.71
N GLY A 249 4.18 -10.02 41.78
CA GLY A 249 4.69 -11.27 42.37
C GLY A 249 4.45 -11.41 43.88
N ALA A 250 3.94 -10.37 44.56
CA ALA A 250 3.62 -10.43 45.97
C ALA A 250 2.24 -11.07 46.23
N SER A 251 1.99 -11.40 47.50
CA SER A 251 0.71 -11.95 47.99
C SER A 251 0.22 -11.22 49.24
N CYS A 252 -1.10 -11.15 49.43
CA CYS A 252 -1.76 -10.55 50.59
C CYS A 252 -2.82 -11.49 51.18
N ALA A 253 -3.14 -11.36 52.48
CA ALA A 253 -4.28 -12.06 53.06
C ALA A 253 -5.59 -11.26 52.91
N ILE A 254 -6.67 -11.96 52.58
CA ILE A 254 -8.03 -11.41 52.50
C ILE A 254 -8.86 -12.10 53.58
N ARG A 255 -9.36 -11.33 54.54
CA ARG A 255 -10.01 -11.84 55.75
C ARG A 255 -11.49 -11.48 55.78
N CYS A 256 -12.29 -12.26 56.51
CA CYS A 256 -13.66 -11.85 56.84
C CYS A 256 -13.62 -10.70 57.85
N LYS A 257 -14.33 -9.61 57.56
CA LYS A 257 -14.43 -8.47 58.46
C LYS A 257 -15.47 -8.75 59.53
N ALA A 258 -15.21 -8.37 60.79
CA ALA A 258 -16.19 -8.57 61.86
C ALA A 258 -17.53 -7.90 61.51
N PRO A 259 -18.69 -8.55 61.78
CA PRO A 259 -18.87 -9.73 62.64
C PRO A 259 -18.82 -11.08 61.91
N TYR A 260 -18.38 -11.13 60.65
CA TYR A 260 -18.24 -12.40 59.94
C TYR A 260 -17.01 -13.17 60.44
N VAL A 261 -17.13 -14.49 60.44
CA VAL A 261 -16.04 -15.41 60.77
C VAL A 261 -15.87 -16.36 59.59
N GLY A 262 -14.62 -16.63 59.23
CA GLY A 262 -14.25 -17.51 58.14
C GLY A 262 -12.74 -17.63 58.02
N GLU A 263 -12.28 -18.70 57.38
CA GLU A 263 -10.86 -18.88 57.09
C GLU A 263 -10.41 -17.88 56.02
N PRO A 264 -9.28 -17.16 56.24
CA PRO A 264 -8.77 -16.21 55.28
C PRO A 264 -8.28 -16.89 54.01
N THR A 265 -8.32 -16.17 52.90
CA THR A 265 -7.80 -16.61 51.60
C THR A 265 -6.62 -15.75 51.18
N VAL A 266 -5.77 -16.27 50.30
CA VAL A 266 -4.60 -15.54 49.78
C VAL A 266 -4.94 -14.91 48.43
N GLY A 267 -4.66 -13.62 48.28
CA GLY A 267 -4.63 -12.92 47.00
C GLY A 267 -3.21 -12.82 46.47
N THR A 268 -3.00 -13.02 45.18
CA THR A 268 -1.68 -12.95 44.54
C THR A 268 -1.68 -11.94 43.38
N CYS A 269 -0.58 -11.20 43.23
CA CYS A 269 -0.32 -10.41 42.04
C CYS A 269 0.61 -11.20 41.11
N PRO A 270 0.29 -11.40 39.83
CA PRO A 270 1.18 -12.10 38.90
C PRO A 270 2.59 -11.48 38.88
N ALA A 271 3.62 -12.33 38.85
CA ALA A 271 5.00 -11.87 38.69
C ALA A 271 5.20 -11.27 37.30
N GLY A 272 5.84 -10.11 37.24
CA GLY A 272 6.02 -9.33 36.01
C GLY A 272 4.74 -8.66 35.51
N ASN A 273 3.80 -8.31 36.39
CA ASN A 273 2.58 -7.62 35.96
C ASN A 273 2.93 -6.29 35.25
N LEU A 274 2.52 -6.16 33.99
CA LEU A 274 2.70 -4.96 33.17
C LEU A 274 1.41 -4.13 33.06
N ASP A 275 0.27 -4.67 33.50
CA ASP A 275 -1.03 -4.01 33.40
C ASP A 275 -1.40 -3.35 34.73
N ALA A 276 -1.44 -2.01 34.74
CA ALA A 276 -1.89 -1.21 35.88
C ALA A 276 -3.37 -1.45 36.26
N ARG A 277 -4.15 -2.11 35.40
CA ARG A 277 -5.55 -2.51 35.66
C ARG A 277 -5.68 -3.94 36.18
N GLN A 278 -4.60 -4.73 36.19
CA GLN A 278 -4.63 -6.09 36.72
C GLN A 278 -5.06 -6.05 38.19
N VAL A 279 -6.18 -6.71 38.48
CA VAL A 279 -6.67 -6.87 39.85
C VAL A 279 -5.95 -8.06 40.49
N VAL A 280 -5.70 -8.00 41.79
CA VAL A 280 -5.21 -9.14 42.57
C VAL A 280 -6.06 -10.39 42.26
N GLN A 281 -5.40 -11.53 42.01
CA GLN A 281 -6.06 -12.80 41.79
C GLN A 281 -6.35 -13.46 43.13
N TRP A 282 -7.61 -13.75 43.42
CA TRP A 282 -8.03 -14.29 44.71
C TRP A 282 -9.32 -15.08 44.57
N THR A 283 -9.66 -15.84 45.61
CA THR A 283 -10.96 -16.51 45.78
C THR A 283 -11.58 -15.99 47.07
N ALA A 284 -12.88 -15.71 47.07
CA ALA A 284 -13.53 -15.17 48.26
C ALA A 284 -13.52 -16.16 49.44
N PRO A 285 -13.11 -15.72 50.65
CA PRO A 285 -13.22 -16.56 51.83
C PRO A 285 -14.70 -16.79 52.16
N ARG A 286 -15.00 -17.92 52.80
CA ARG A 286 -16.37 -18.23 53.24
C ARG A 286 -16.66 -17.47 54.52
N CYS A 287 -17.26 -16.29 54.39
CA CYS A 287 -17.63 -15.44 55.52
C CYS A 287 -19.06 -15.73 55.97
N GLU A 288 -19.21 -16.25 57.19
CA GLU A 288 -20.52 -16.53 57.79
C GLU A 288 -20.73 -15.64 59.02
N SER A 289 -21.94 -15.09 59.17
CA SER A 289 -22.32 -14.31 60.34
C SER A 289 -23.32 -15.09 61.19
N ALA A 290 -22.97 -15.37 62.44
CA ALA A 290 -23.86 -16.00 63.40
C ALA A 290 -25.03 -15.09 63.84
N ALA A 291 -24.91 -13.77 63.60
CA ALA A 291 -25.82 -12.75 64.11
C ALA A 291 -26.83 -12.24 63.05
N CYS A 292 -27.13 -13.03 62.02
CA CYS A 292 -28.03 -12.61 60.96
C CYS A 292 -29.51 -12.65 61.42
N PRO A 293 -30.18 -11.49 61.63
CA PRO A 293 -31.56 -11.47 62.12
C PRO A 293 -32.51 -12.13 61.10
N ASP A 294 -33.71 -12.53 61.52
CA ASP A 294 -34.70 -12.99 60.53
C ASP A 294 -35.29 -11.81 59.75
N PRO A 295 -35.62 -11.99 58.46
CA PRO A 295 -36.29 -10.96 57.69
C PRO A 295 -37.64 -10.63 58.33
N ALA A 296 -37.91 -9.33 58.52
CA ALA A 296 -39.15 -8.85 59.12
C ALA A 296 -40.41 -9.27 58.33
N VAL A 297 -40.25 -9.44 57.00
CA VAL A 297 -41.28 -9.98 56.11
C VAL A 297 -40.64 -11.09 55.28
N THR A 298 -41.26 -12.28 55.29
CA THR A 298 -40.80 -13.39 54.44
C THR A 298 -41.12 -13.07 52.97
N PRO A 299 -40.13 -13.03 52.06
CA PRO A 299 -40.40 -12.72 50.65
C PRO A 299 -41.27 -13.79 49.98
N PRO A 300 -42.03 -13.46 48.93
CA PRO A 300 -43.02 -14.37 48.33
C PRO A 300 -42.48 -15.72 47.80
N ALA A 301 -41.19 -15.79 47.49
CA ALA A 301 -40.53 -17.01 47.01
C ALA A 301 -40.28 -18.07 48.11
N TYR A 302 -40.52 -17.72 49.36
CA TYR A 302 -40.16 -18.51 50.52
C TYR A 302 -41.35 -18.72 51.45
N GLU A 303 -41.38 -19.88 52.10
CA GLU A 303 -42.29 -20.22 53.17
C GLU A 303 -41.48 -20.48 54.44
N ARG A 304 -41.86 -19.86 55.56
CA ARG A 304 -41.16 -20.04 56.83
C ARG A 304 -41.71 -21.28 57.55
N LEU A 305 -40.87 -22.31 57.69
CA LEU A 305 -41.23 -23.57 58.36
C LEU A 305 -40.92 -23.55 59.87
N GLY A 306 -40.07 -22.63 60.34
CA GLY A 306 -39.68 -22.52 61.75
C GLY A 306 -38.86 -21.25 62.05
N PRO A 307 -38.29 -21.13 63.27
CA PRO A 307 -37.56 -19.94 63.69
C PRO A 307 -36.42 -19.56 62.74
N ALA A 308 -35.71 -20.51 62.17
CA ALA A 308 -34.61 -20.28 61.23
C ALA A 308 -34.65 -21.18 59.99
N THR A 309 -35.78 -21.85 59.74
CA THR A 309 -35.94 -22.82 58.64
C THR A 309 -36.92 -22.28 57.62
N TYR A 310 -36.48 -22.25 56.37
CA TYR A 310 -37.28 -21.80 55.22
C TYR A 310 -37.40 -22.95 54.22
N ALA A 311 -38.49 -22.97 53.46
CA ALA A 311 -38.68 -23.78 52.25
C ALA A 311 -39.01 -22.86 51.07
N CYS A 312 -38.89 -23.37 49.84
CA CYS A 312 -39.39 -22.64 48.67
C CYS A 312 -40.91 -22.68 48.65
N ALA A 313 -41.54 -21.53 48.41
CA ALA A 313 -42.98 -21.43 48.30
C ALA A 313 -43.50 -22.21 47.06
N PRO A 314 -44.79 -22.60 47.01
CA PRO A 314 -45.37 -23.25 45.84
C PRO A 314 -45.11 -22.47 44.54
N GLY A 315 -44.61 -23.17 43.52
CA GLY A 315 -44.19 -22.55 42.24
C GLY A 315 -42.73 -22.08 42.20
N TYR A 316 -42.00 -22.23 43.30
CA TYR A 316 -40.55 -22.01 43.37
C TYR A 316 -39.82 -23.33 43.64
N ILE A 317 -38.57 -23.44 43.20
CA ILE A 317 -37.71 -24.61 43.44
C ILE A 317 -36.32 -24.16 43.91
N GLY A 318 -35.64 -25.05 44.65
CA GLY A 318 -34.25 -24.88 45.09
C GLY A 318 -34.09 -25.17 46.59
N THR A 319 -32.97 -24.73 47.15
CA THR A 319 -32.65 -24.89 48.57
C THR A 319 -32.50 -23.50 49.18
N PRO A 320 -33.45 -23.03 49.99
CA PRO A 320 -33.36 -21.70 50.58
C PRO A 320 -32.17 -21.60 51.52
N ARG A 321 -31.46 -20.48 51.44
CA ARG A 321 -30.35 -20.13 52.33
C ARG A 321 -30.57 -18.71 52.83
N LYS A 322 -30.45 -18.53 54.14
CA LYS A 322 -30.43 -17.20 54.76
C LYS A 322 -29.00 -16.69 54.74
N ARG A 323 -28.76 -15.59 54.01
CA ARG A 323 -27.51 -14.82 54.06
C ARG A 323 -27.77 -13.44 54.63
N CYS A 324 -26.72 -12.80 55.09
CA CYS A 324 -26.77 -11.39 55.42
C CYS A 324 -26.02 -10.60 54.35
N ARG A 325 -26.59 -9.46 53.94
CA ARG A 325 -25.93 -8.49 53.06
C ARG A 325 -25.98 -7.13 53.73
N HIS A 326 -24.96 -6.32 53.52
CA HIS A 326 -24.94 -4.97 54.07
C HIS A 326 -25.88 -4.03 53.30
N LEU A 327 -26.45 -3.08 54.04
CA LEU A 327 -27.22 -1.97 53.48
C LEU A 327 -26.57 -0.64 53.86
N GLY A 328 -26.00 0.04 52.86
CA GLY A 328 -25.33 1.34 53.01
C GLY A 328 -23.93 1.26 53.63
N ALA A 329 -23.29 2.43 53.79
CA ALA A 329 -21.92 2.57 54.30
C ALA A 329 -21.74 2.18 55.78
N ASN A 330 -22.83 2.00 56.53
CA ASN A 330 -22.82 1.69 57.95
C ASN A 330 -22.72 0.18 58.25
N CYS A 331 -22.53 -0.65 57.22
CA CYS A 331 -22.41 -2.10 57.34
C CYS A 331 -23.57 -2.79 58.11
N THR A 332 -24.77 -2.21 58.10
CA THR A 332 -25.93 -2.80 58.78
C THR A 332 -26.36 -4.09 58.07
N LEU A 333 -26.47 -5.18 58.82
CA LEU A 333 -26.84 -6.49 58.28
C LEU A 333 -28.33 -6.54 57.93
N LEU A 334 -28.64 -6.74 56.65
CA LEU A 334 -29.98 -7.05 56.16
C LEU A 334 -30.04 -8.55 55.81
N PRO A 335 -30.98 -9.31 56.38
CA PRO A 335 -31.15 -10.71 56.00
C PRO A 335 -31.78 -10.81 54.61
N ILE A 336 -31.16 -11.61 53.76
CA ILE A 336 -31.62 -11.95 52.43
C ILE A 336 -31.81 -13.45 52.36
N LEU A 337 -32.99 -13.88 51.91
CA LEU A 337 -33.23 -15.26 51.54
C LEU A 337 -32.90 -15.43 50.06
N GLU A 338 -32.00 -16.36 49.77
CA GLU A 338 -31.60 -16.75 48.43
C GLU A 338 -31.83 -18.25 48.22
N GLY A 339 -31.72 -18.72 46.98
CA GLY A 339 -31.76 -20.14 46.66
C GLY A 339 -33.12 -20.70 46.24
N CYS A 340 -34.23 -19.96 46.41
CA CYS A 340 -35.50 -20.30 45.77
C CYS A 340 -35.70 -19.46 44.51
N ARG A 341 -35.95 -20.13 43.38
CA ARG A 341 -36.16 -19.50 42.07
C ARG A 341 -37.54 -19.87 41.54
N LEU A 342 -38.18 -18.93 40.87
CA LEU A 342 -39.50 -19.15 40.27
C LEU A 342 -39.36 -20.19 39.18
N ILE A 343 -40.24 -21.19 39.18
CA ILE A 343 -40.33 -22.15 38.09
C ILE A 343 -40.97 -21.43 36.90
N VAL A 344 -40.25 -21.31 35.80
CA VAL A 344 -40.70 -20.60 34.59
C VAL A 344 -40.87 -21.56 33.41
N PRO A 345 -41.86 -21.33 32.52
CA PRO A 345 -41.95 -22.07 31.26
C PRO A 345 -40.68 -21.90 30.43
N CYS A 346 -40.24 -22.99 29.78
CA CYS A 346 -39.16 -22.90 28.81
C CYS A 346 -39.67 -22.23 27.53
N ARG A 347 -38.78 -21.49 26.88
CA ARG A 347 -38.94 -20.86 25.58
C ARG A 347 -37.70 -21.15 24.75
N LEU A 348 -37.90 -21.44 23.48
CA LEU A 348 -36.79 -21.43 22.54
C LEU A 348 -36.36 -19.98 22.26
N LEU A 349 -35.25 -19.52 22.85
CA LEU A 349 -34.74 -18.16 22.65
C LEU A 349 -33.84 -18.08 21.41
N GLY A 350 -34.40 -17.54 20.31
CA GLY A 350 -33.71 -16.67 19.34
C GLY A 350 -32.50 -17.18 18.54
N THR A 351 -32.04 -18.42 18.69
CA THR A 351 -30.81 -18.90 18.02
C THR A 351 -31.03 -19.93 16.93
N ALA A 352 -32.21 -20.53 16.84
CA ALA A 352 -32.59 -21.31 15.67
C ALA A 352 -32.96 -20.33 14.57
N ASP A 353 -32.24 -20.36 13.45
CA ASP A 353 -32.53 -19.60 12.24
C ASP A 353 -34.06 -19.64 11.97
N ASN A 354 -34.76 -18.53 12.26
CA ASN A 354 -36.23 -18.41 12.19
C ASN A 354 -36.78 -18.68 10.77
N CYS A 355 -35.85 -18.79 9.81
CA CYS A 355 -36.10 -19.12 8.43
C CYS A 355 -36.10 -20.62 8.16
N GLN A 356 -35.30 -21.40 8.89
CA GLN A 356 -35.15 -22.82 8.64
C GLN A 356 -36.11 -23.67 9.50
N TYR A 357 -36.48 -23.17 10.70
CA TYR A 357 -37.25 -23.94 11.68
C TYR A 357 -38.58 -23.25 12.03
N ASP A 358 -39.65 -24.05 12.11
CA ASP A 358 -40.91 -23.69 12.76
C ASP A 358 -40.88 -24.18 14.21
N VAL A 359 -40.76 -23.22 15.11
CA VAL A 359 -40.62 -23.41 16.56
C VAL A 359 -41.84 -22.85 17.31
N SER A 360 -42.95 -22.60 16.61
CA SER A 360 -44.14 -21.99 17.18
C SER A 360 -44.71 -22.77 18.38
N GLU A 361 -44.65 -24.10 18.34
CA GLU A 361 -45.05 -24.98 19.46
C GLU A 361 -44.13 -24.85 20.70
N CYS A 362 -42.91 -24.34 20.53
CA CYS A 362 -41.88 -24.22 21.56
C CYS A 362 -41.79 -22.81 22.19
N ALA A 363 -42.77 -21.93 21.92
CA ALA A 363 -42.77 -20.57 22.43
C ALA A 363 -42.98 -20.48 23.96
N ARG A 364 -43.77 -21.40 24.54
CA ARG A 364 -44.03 -21.51 25.99
C ARG A 364 -44.34 -22.95 26.39
N VAL A 365 -43.30 -23.70 26.75
CA VAL A 365 -43.41 -25.08 27.20
C VAL A 365 -43.42 -25.11 28.72
N ARG A 366 -44.47 -25.66 29.34
CA ARG A 366 -44.51 -25.80 30.80
C ARG A 366 -43.36 -26.70 31.29
N PRO A 367 -42.82 -26.48 32.50
CA PRO A 367 -41.88 -27.39 33.14
C PRO A 367 -42.40 -28.84 33.11
N GLY A 368 -41.59 -29.77 32.61
CA GLY A 368 -41.94 -31.17 32.37
C GLY A 368 -42.64 -31.44 31.05
N GLY A 369 -42.95 -30.42 30.25
CA GLY A 369 -43.61 -30.54 28.95
C GLY A 369 -42.64 -30.76 27.78
N THR A 370 -43.22 -31.07 26.62
CA THR A 370 -42.51 -31.21 25.34
C THR A 370 -43.14 -30.35 24.25
N CYS A 371 -42.36 -29.97 23.23
CA CYS A 371 -42.83 -29.30 22.01
C CYS A 371 -42.16 -29.91 20.77
N ARG A 372 -42.70 -29.68 19.56
CA ARG A 372 -42.07 -30.12 18.30
C ARG A 372 -41.40 -28.96 17.57
N VAL A 373 -40.23 -29.21 17.00
CA VAL A 373 -39.54 -28.31 16.07
C VAL A 373 -39.61 -28.92 14.67
N ARG A 374 -40.14 -28.18 13.70
CA ARG A 374 -40.32 -28.65 12.31
C ARG A 374 -39.43 -27.87 11.36
N CYS A 375 -39.14 -28.41 10.18
CA CYS A 375 -38.56 -27.62 9.10
C CYS A 375 -39.62 -26.69 8.52
N LYS A 376 -39.29 -25.40 8.40
CA LYS A 376 -40.15 -24.42 7.74
C LYS A 376 -40.01 -24.57 6.22
N ALA A 377 -41.09 -24.43 5.45
CA ALA A 377 -40.99 -24.45 3.99
C ALA A 377 -40.04 -23.34 3.50
N PRO A 378 -39.18 -23.58 2.48
CA PRO A 378 -39.14 -24.72 1.57
C PRO A 378 -38.29 -25.92 2.05
N PHE A 379 -37.76 -25.87 3.27
CA PHE A 379 -36.91 -26.94 3.78
C PHE A 379 -37.73 -28.18 4.13
N THR A 380 -37.16 -29.35 3.89
CA THR A 380 -37.76 -30.64 4.25
C THR A 380 -36.86 -31.42 5.19
N GLY A 381 -37.45 -32.13 6.15
CA GLY A 381 -36.74 -32.90 7.17
C GLY A 381 -37.71 -33.46 8.21
N ASN A 382 -37.27 -34.48 8.95
CA ASN A 382 -38.04 -35.07 10.04
C ASN A 382 -38.10 -34.10 11.24
N PRO A 383 -39.25 -33.88 11.88
CA PRO A 383 -39.34 -33.01 13.04
C PRO A 383 -38.60 -33.60 14.24
N SER A 384 -38.15 -32.74 15.14
CA SER A 384 -37.54 -33.12 16.42
C SER A 384 -38.41 -32.68 17.60
N VAL A 385 -38.03 -33.08 18.82
CA VAL A 385 -38.76 -32.77 20.05
C VAL A 385 -37.87 -31.97 21.00
N GLY A 386 -38.42 -30.88 21.54
CA GLY A 386 -37.84 -30.15 22.68
C GLY A 386 -38.51 -30.56 23.99
N TYR A 387 -37.75 -30.62 25.08
CA TYR A 387 -38.19 -31.00 26.41
C TYR A 387 -37.80 -29.93 27.44
N CYS A 388 -38.77 -29.52 28.26
CA CYS A 388 -38.57 -28.56 29.34
C CYS A 388 -38.45 -29.32 30.67
N MET A 389 -37.41 -29.10 31.46
CA MET A 389 -37.22 -29.84 32.72
C MET A 389 -38.30 -29.47 33.77
N PRO A 390 -38.78 -30.41 34.61
CA PRO A 390 -39.82 -30.16 35.63
C PRO A 390 -39.49 -29.12 36.70
N GLY A 391 -38.23 -28.73 36.85
CA GLY A 391 -37.75 -27.70 37.78
C GLY A 391 -37.10 -26.51 37.08
N ASN A 392 -37.49 -26.24 35.84
CA ASN A 392 -36.85 -25.19 35.04
C ASN A 392 -37.05 -23.79 35.65
N VAL A 393 -35.96 -23.05 35.79
CA VAL A 393 -35.93 -21.68 36.34
C VAL A 393 -35.33 -20.66 35.36
N GLU A 394 -35.04 -21.11 34.14
CA GLU A 394 -34.37 -20.32 33.09
C GLU A 394 -35.28 -20.27 31.86
N GLU A 395 -35.55 -19.09 31.30
CA GLU A 395 -36.46 -18.98 30.16
C GLU A 395 -35.94 -19.74 28.92
N ASP A 396 -34.63 -19.95 28.77
CA ASP A 396 -33.95 -20.71 27.71
C ASP A 396 -33.71 -22.19 28.03
N GLY A 397 -34.19 -22.71 29.16
CA GLY A 397 -33.91 -24.08 29.62
C GLY A 397 -34.57 -25.22 28.81
N LEU A 398 -35.00 -24.96 27.58
CA LEU A 398 -35.53 -25.99 26.68
C LEU A 398 -34.37 -26.84 26.14
N LEU A 399 -34.40 -28.15 26.38
CA LEU A 399 -33.46 -29.11 25.79
C LEU A 399 -34.02 -29.60 24.46
N TYR A 400 -33.34 -29.36 23.35
CA TYR A 400 -33.81 -29.74 22.02
C TYR A 400 -32.64 -30.17 21.12
N VAL A 401 -32.98 -30.89 20.06
CA VAL A 401 -32.07 -31.16 18.93
C VAL A 401 -32.70 -30.54 17.69
N LEU A 402 -31.97 -29.74 16.91
CA LEU A 402 -32.53 -29.19 15.68
C LEU A 402 -32.71 -30.29 14.63
N PRO A 403 -33.85 -30.32 13.90
CA PRO A 403 -34.04 -31.28 12.82
C PRO A 403 -33.08 -31.00 11.66
N GLN A 404 -32.67 -32.04 10.92
CA GLN A 404 -31.84 -31.83 9.73
C GLN A 404 -32.70 -31.34 8.56
N CYS A 405 -32.79 -30.02 8.40
CA CYS A 405 -33.56 -29.37 7.35
C CYS A 405 -32.71 -29.17 6.09
N ARG A 406 -33.08 -29.83 4.98
CA ARG A 406 -32.40 -29.72 3.68
C ARG A 406 -33.24 -28.88 2.72
N THR A 407 -32.58 -28.05 1.91
CA THR A 407 -33.23 -27.35 0.80
C THR A 407 -33.72 -28.37 -0.22
N GLY A 408 -35.00 -28.30 -0.60
CA GLY A 408 -35.49 -29.07 -1.73
C GLY A 408 -34.68 -28.70 -2.97
N SER A 409 -34.01 -29.69 -3.57
CA SER A 409 -33.18 -29.49 -4.76
C SER A 409 -34.01 -28.90 -5.91
N GLY A 410 -33.78 -27.63 -6.30
CA GLY A 410 -34.38 -27.13 -7.53
C GLY A 410 -34.60 -25.63 -7.71
N PHE A 411 -33.91 -24.74 -7.00
CA PHE A 411 -33.97 -23.31 -7.35
C PHE A 411 -32.79 -22.93 -8.23
N ASP A 412 -33.06 -22.71 -9.52
CA ASP A 412 -32.17 -21.96 -10.42
C ASP A 412 -32.50 -20.47 -10.28
N PRO A 413 -31.53 -19.59 -10.01
CA PRO A 413 -31.78 -18.15 -9.96
C PRO A 413 -32.25 -17.66 -11.35
N LEU A 414 -33.40 -17.00 -11.35
CA LEU A 414 -33.94 -16.26 -12.50
C LEU A 414 -34.10 -14.79 -12.07
N PRO A 415 -33.50 -13.81 -12.78
CA PRO A 415 -32.72 -13.93 -14.01
C PRO A 415 -31.28 -14.47 -13.80
N VAL A 416 -30.68 -14.99 -14.88
CA VAL A 416 -29.27 -15.42 -14.91
C VAL A 416 -28.36 -14.20 -14.65
N PRO A 417 -27.51 -14.23 -13.60
CA PRO A 417 -26.61 -13.10 -13.32
C PRO A 417 -25.57 -12.89 -14.42
N THR A 418 -25.16 -11.64 -14.64
CA THR A 418 -24.11 -11.26 -15.59
C THR A 418 -22.80 -12.00 -15.26
N GLY A 419 -22.12 -12.51 -16.29
CA GLY A 419 -20.90 -13.30 -16.15
C GLY A 419 -21.12 -14.80 -15.99
N TYR A 420 -22.37 -15.26 -15.99
CA TYR A 420 -22.72 -16.68 -15.83
C TYR A 420 -23.62 -17.17 -16.96
N LEU A 421 -23.51 -18.47 -17.25
CA LEU A 421 -24.35 -19.15 -18.23
C LEU A 421 -24.92 -20.44 -17.62
N ARG A 422 -26.25 -20.57 -17.65
CA ARG A 422 -26.94 -21.81 -17.32
C ARG A 422 -26.95 -22.74 -18.54
N THR A 423 -26.38 -23.92 -18.40
CA THR A 423 -26.39 -25.00 -19.41
C THR A 423 -27.17 -26.20 -18.91
N ALA A 424 -27.50 -27.13 -19.79
CA ALA A 424 -28.12 -28.41 -19.41
C ALA A 424 -27.25 -29.23 -18.43
N ALA A 425 -25.93 -29.02 -18.44
CA ALA A 425 -24.97 -29.70 -17.56
C ALA A 425 -24.71 -28.96 -16.23
N GLY A 426 -25.29 -27.76 -16.04
CA GLY A 426 -25.06 -26.94 -14.86
C GLY A 426 -24.72 -25.49 -15.17
N TRP A 427 -24.24 -24.78 -14.16
CA TRP A 427 -23.73 -23.42 -14.29
C TRP A 427 -22.28 -23.44 -14.80
N ARG A 428 -21.86 -22.41 -15.53
CA ARG A 428 -20.46 -22.11 -15.89
C ARG A 428 -20.28 -20.62 -16.12
N CYS A 429 -19.04 -20.14 -16.23
CA CYS A 429 -18.77 -18.75 -16.61
C CYS A 429 -19.28 -18.45 -18.03
N ALA A 430 -19.84 -17.26 -18.21
CA ALA A 430 -20.21 -16.75 -19.53
C ALA A 430 -18.96 -16.47 -20.39
N PRO A 431 -19.09 -16.41 -21.73
CA PRO A 431 -17.98 -15.99 -22.60
C PRO A 431 -17.40 -14.64 -22.16
N GLY A 432 -16.07 -14.51 -22.17
CA GLY A 432 -15.36 -13.33 -21.66
C GLY A 432 -15.18 -13.30 -20.13
N TYR A 433 -15.63 -14.33 -19.41
CA TYR A 433 -15.39 -14.51 -17.99
C TYR A 433 -14.61 -15.81 -17.72
N SER A 434 -13.80 -15.83 -16.67
CA SER A 434 -13.08 -17.01 -16.21
C SER A 434 -13.05 -17.10 -14.68
N GLY A 435 -12.69 -18.28 -14.17
CA GLY A 435 -12.55 -18.55 -12.74
C GLY A 435 -13.28 -19.82 -12.28
N ASP A 436 -13.13 -20.13 -11.00
CA ASP A 436 -13.77 -21.29 -10.38
C ASP A 436 -15.20 -20.95 -9.97
N LEU A 437 -16.17 -21.51 -10.69
CA LEU A 437 -17.57 -21.36 -10.35
C LEU A 437 -17.88 -21.96 -8.98
N LEU A 438 -18.38 -21.13 -8.07
CA LEU A 438 -18.84 -21.52 -6.75
C LEU A 438 -20.31 -21.14 -6.56
N MET A 439 -21.19 -22.12 -6.32
CA MET A 439 -22.58 -21.85 -5.95
C MET A 439 -22.64 -21.53 -4.46
N ARG A 440 -23.00 -20.29 -4.10
CA ARG A 440 -23.25 -19.90 -2.71
C ARG A 440 -24.75 -19.91 -2.45
N CYS A 441 -25.15 -20.45 -1.30
CA CYS A 441 -26.51 -20.38 -0.81
C CYS A 441 -26.54 -19.35 0.31
N GLU A 442 -27.18 -18.21 0.08
CA GLU A 442 -27.34 -17.17 1.08
C GLU A 442 -28.79 -17.13 1.55
N VAL A 443 -29.00 -17.16 2.87
CA VAL A 443 -30.34 -17.03 3.47
C VAL A 443 -30.61 -15.54 3.61
N LEU A 444 -31.47 -15.00 2.75
CA LEU A 444 -31.89 -13.60 2.83
C LEU A 444 -32.73 -13.38 4.10
N GLY A 445 -32.73 -12.15 4.64
CA GLY A 445 -33.45 -11.80 5.88
C GLY A 445 -34.98 -12.01 5.84
N ASN A 446 -35.55 -12.32 4.67
CA ASN A 446 -36.95 -12.72 4.48
C ASN A 446 -37.16 -14.24 4.45
N CYS A 447 -36.13 -15.04 4.77
CA CYS A 447 -36.14 -16.50 4.79
C CYS A 447 -36.20 -17.18 3.41
N ASN A 448 -35.90 -16.46 2.33
CA ASN A 448 -35.66 -17.07 1.04
C ASN A 448 -34.17 -17.43 0.92
N THR A 449 -33.89 -18.63 0.42
CA THR A 449 -32.53 -19.02 0.01
C THR A 449 -32.30 -18.52 -1.40
N ASP A 450 -31.36 -17.60 -1.59
CA ASP A 450 -30.88 -17.24 -2.91
C ASP A 450 -29.63 -18.06 -3.23
N ILE A 451 -29.63 -18.68 -4.40
CA ILE A 451 -28.50 -19.47 -4.89
C ILE A 451 -27.79 -18.57 -5.88
N MET A 452 -26.72 -17.91 -5.44
CA MET A 452 -25.94 -17.02 -6.28
C MET A 452 -24.68 -17.74 -6.77
N PRO A 453 -24.50 -17.90 -8.10
CA PRO A 453 -23.22 -18.31 -8.63
C PRO A 453 -22.20 -17.19 -8.38
N THR A 454 -21.02 -17.57 -7.89
CA THR A 454 -19.88 -16.68 -7.59
C THR A 454 -18.61 -17.23 -8.25
N GLY A 455 -17.57 -16.42 -8.39
CA GLY A 455 -16.24 -16.88 -8.83
C GLY A 455 -15.91 -16.75 -10.32
N CYS A 456 -16.83 -16.27 -11.16
CA CYS A 456 -16.51 -15.87 -12.53
C CYS A 456 -16.19 -14.37 -12.55
N ALA A 457 -15.04 -14.01 -13.11
CA ALA A 457 -14.58 -12.63 -13.25
C ALA A 457 -14.29 -12.31 -14.72
N PRO A 458 -14.47 -11.06 -15.17
CA PRO A 458 -14.20 -10.68 -16.55
C PRO A 458 -12.71 -10.86 -16.87
N VAL A 459 -12.42 -11.36 -18.06
CA VAL A 459 -11.06 -11.52 -18.58
C VAL A 459 -10.72 -10.28 -19.40
N LEU A 460 -9.77 -9.48 -18.91
CA LEU A 460 -9.42 -8.18 -19.49
C LEU A 460 -7.93 -8.11 -19.77
N PRO A 461 -7.47 -7.43 -20.83
CA PRO A 461 -6.05 -7.09 -20.96
C PRO A 461 -5.59 -6.33 -19.72
N CYS A 462 -4.41 -6.67 -19.21
CA CYS A 462 -3.92 -6.11 -17.96
C CYS A 462 -3.52 -4.63 -18.08
N THR A 463 -3.21 -4.19 -19.29
CA THR A 463 -2.92 -2.79 -19.63
C THR A 463 -3.09 -2.59 -21.14
N ALA A 464 -3.23 -1.35 -21.60
CA ALA A 464 -3.22 -0.98 -23.01
C ALA A 464 -2.55 0.38 -23.19
N GLU A 465 -1.70 0.52 -24.21
CA GLU A 465 -1.00 1.78 -24.48
C GLU A 465 -1.93 2.80 -25.15
N PRO A 466 -1.72 4.11 -24.94
CA PRO A 466 -2.42 5.14 -25.70
C PRO A 466 -2.24 4.93 -27.21
N PHE A 467 -3.34 4.97 -27.95
CA PHE A 467 -3.29 4.83 -29.40
C PHE A 467 -2.90 6.15 -30.05
N VAL A 468 -1.91 6.09 -30.96
CA VAL A 468 -1.46 7.25 -31.75
C VAL A 468 -1.91 7.05 -33.18
N ASP A 469 -2.80 7.91 -33.66
CA ASP A 469 -3.24 7.91 -35.04
C ASP A 469 -2.14 8.43 -35.96
N ILE A 470 -1.78 7.64 -36.97
CA ILE A 470 -0.82 8.00 -38.02
C ILE A 470 -1.51 8.32 -39.35
N ASP A 471 -2.83 8.12 -39.46
CA ASP A 471 -3.61 8.60 -40.60
C ASP A 471 -3.93 10.08 -40.40
N ASN A 472 -3.83 10.88 -41.46
CA ASN A 472 -4.10 12.32 -41.39
C ASN A 472 -5.45 12.68 -42.03
N ARG A 473 -6.22 11.68 -42.47
CA ARG A 473 -7.54 11.88 -43.06
C ARG A 473 -8.60 11.88 -41.97
N LEU A 474 -9.38 12.95 -41.92
CA LEU A 474 -10.49 13.10 -40.98
C LEU A 474 -11.44 11.90 -41.02
N GLY A 475 -11.73 11.33 -39.85
CA GLY A 475 -12.63 10.19 -39.70
C GLY A 475 -12.02 8.83 -40.08
N MET A 476 -10.71 8.77 -40.33
CA MET A 476 -9.97 7.53 -40.52
C MET A 476 -8.90 7.44 -39.45
N VAL A 477 -8.69 6.26 -38.88
CA VAL A 477 -7.56 6.00 -37.99
C VAL A 477 -6.70 4.88 -38.56
N ALA A 478 -5.38 5.01 -38.43
CA ALA A 478 -4.42 3.95 -38.70
C ALA A 478 -3.33 4.01 -37.63
N GLY A 479 -2.67 2.89 -37.33
CA GLY A 479 -1.57 2.89 -36.36
C GLY A 479 -1.30 1.54 -35.73
N LEU A 480 -0.30 1.51 -34.86
CA LEU A 480 0.05 0.32 -34.10
C LEU A 480 -0.62 0.38 -32.73
N PHE A 481 -1.49 -0.58 -32.43
CA PHE A 481 -2.19 -0.65 -31.16
C PHE A 481 -1.58 -1.76 -30.28
N ARG A 482 -1.14 -1.39 -29.07
CA ARG A 482 -0.39 -2.26 -28.15
C ARG A 482 -1.15 -2.48 -26.85
N PHE A 483 -1.18 -3.73 -26.39
CA PHE A 483 -1.82 -4.08 -25.13
C PHE A 483 -1.17 -5.31 -24.47
N GLY A 484 -1.43 -5.45 -23.17
CA GLY A 484 -0.91 -6.51 -22.34
C GLY A 484 -1.75 -7.79 -22.31
N PRO A 485 -1.23 -8.86 -21.69
CA PRO A 485 -1.94 -10.13 -21.62
C PRO A 485 -3.22 -10.05 -20.79
N ALA A 486 -4.12 -10.99 -21.04
CA ALA A 486 -5.36 -11.15 -20.33
C ALA A 486 -5.11 -11.48 -18.86
N GLN A 487 -5.84 -10.79 -17.99
CA GLN A 487 -5.88 -11.05 -16.57
C GLN A 487 -7.31 -11.32 -16.11
N SER A 488 -7.43 -12.16 -15.08
CA SER A 488 -8.65 -12.41 -14.33
C SER A 488 -8.30 -12.39 -12.84
N ASN A 489 -8.97 -11.55 -12.06
CA ASN A 489 -8.66 -11.33 -10.63
C ASN A 489 -7.18 -10.99 -10.34
N GLY A 490 -6.54 -10.22 -11.22
CA GLY A 490 -5.13 -9.79 -11.06
C GLY A 490 -4.09 -10.87 -11.38
N LEU A 491 -4.51 -12.04 -11.88
CA LEU A 491 -3.61 -13.09 -12.37
C LEU A 491 -3.69 -13.17 -13.89
N ILE A 492 -2.56 -13.36 -14.56
CA ILE A 492 -2.52 -13.59 -16.01
C ILE A 492 -3.22 -14.91 -16.33
N ALA A 493 -4.27 -14.85 -17.15
CA ALA A 493 -5.18 -15.95 -17.48
C ALA A 493 -5.28 -16.11 -19.00
N GLU A 494 -4.13 -16.30 -19.65
CA GLU A 494 -4.00 -16.45 -21.11
C GLU A 494 -4.44 -17.84 -21.62
N ASP A 495 -4.40 -18.85 -20.75
CA ASP A 495 -4.74 -20.24 -21.08
C ASP A 495 -6.20 -20.41 -21.50
N VAL A 496 -7.08 -19.52 -21.03
CA VAL A 496 -8.51 -19.50 -21.37
C VAL A 496 -8.84 -18.62 -22.57
N VAL A 497 -7.89 -17.83 -23.09
CA VAL A 497 -8.11 -16.88 -24.19
C VAL A 497 -7.76 -17.54 -25.53
N ASP A 498 -8.72 -17.51 -26.46
CA ASP A 498 -8.55 -18.01 -27.83
C ASP A 498 -7.95 -16.93 -28.74
N ARG A 499 -8.49 -15.71 -28.64
CA ARG A 499 -8.09 -14.57 -29.46
C ARG A 499 -8.49 -13.24 -28.82
N TYR A 500 -7.82 -12.17 -29.21
CA TYR A 500 -8.21 -10.79 -28.94
C TYR A 500 -8.95 -10.20 -30.11
N LYS A 501 -10.00 -9.42 -29.81
CA LYS A 501 -10.75 -8.65 -30.80
C LYS A 501 -10.73 -7.18 -30.42
N VAL A 502 -10.56 -6.30 -31.39
CA VAL A 502 -10.55 -4.85 -31.20
C VAL A 502 -11.80 -4.25 -31.84
N PHE A 503 -12.52 -3.42 -31.09
CA PHE A 503 -13.72 -2.72 -31.57
C PHE A 503 -13.60 -1.22 -31.29
N PHE A 504 -14.30 -0.40 -32.08
CA PHE A 504 -14.63 0.95 -31.64
C PHE A 504 -15.71 0.91 -30.56
N ALA A 505 -15.72 1.90 -29.68
CA ALA A 505 -16.75 2.05 -28.67
C ALA A 505 -17.15 3.51 -28.43
N ASP A 506 -18.39 3.70 -27.99
CA ASP A 506 -18.91 4.99 -27.53
C ASP A 506 -18.36 5.36 -26.13
N GLU A 507 -18.78 6.52 -25.61
CA GLU A 507 -18.43 6.99 -24.26
C GLU A 507 -18.96 6.09 -23.13
N CYS A 508 -19.95 5.25 -23.42
CA CYS A 508 -20.52 4.25 -22.53
C CYS A 508 -19.84 2.87 -22.65
N ASN A 509 -18.75 2.76 -23.43
CA ASN A 509 -18.01 1.53 -23.73
C ASN A 509 -18.84 0.47 -24.49
N ARG A 510 -19.89 0.87 -25.20
CA ARG A 510 -20.64 -0.03 -26.07
C ARG A 510 -19.92 -0.13 -27.40
N THR A 511 -19.68 -1.35 -27.87
CA THR A 511 -19.02 -1.58 -29.15
C THR A 511 -19.85 -1.02 -30.31
N LEU A 512 -19.22 -0.29 -31.22
CA LEU A 512 -19.80 0.31 -32.41
C LEU A 512 -19.20 -0.33 -33.66
N GLY A 513 -20.04 -0.91 -34.52
CA GLY A 513 -19.61 -1.51 -35.79
C GLY A 513 -19.07 -2.95 -35.65
N GLU A 514 -18.32 -3.38 -36.66
CA GLU A 514 -17.69 -4.70 -36.74
C GLU A 514 -16.31 -4.72 -36.03
N GLU A 515 -15.71 -5.91 -35.89
CA GLU A 515 -14.35 -6.03 -35.35
C GLU A 515 -13.34 -5.37 -36.30
N VAL A 516 -12.54 -4.46 -35.76
CA VAL A 516 -11.54 -3.69 -36.51
C VAL A 516 -10.26 -4.50 -36.68
N ALA A 517 -9.93 -5.33 -35.68
CA ALA A 517 -8.81 -6.23 -35.74
C ALA A 517 -9.02 -7.48 -34.88
N ASN A 518 -8.31 -8.54 -35.24
CA ASN A 518 -8.44 -9.86 -34.61
C ASN A 518 -7.05 -10.51 -34.52
N LEU A 519 -6.66 -10.91 -33.32
CA LEU A 519 -5.33 -11.41 -33.01
C LEU A 519 -5.42 -12.75 -32.27
N SER A 520 -4.88 -13.82 -32.85
CA SER A 520 -4.77 -15.11 -32.17
C SER A 520 -3.72 -15.04 -31.06
N VAL A 521 -4.03 -15.61 -29.89
CA VAL A 521 -3.09 -15.72 -28.78
C VAL A 521 -1.90 -16.60 -29.19
N SER A 522 -0.67 -16.10 -29.04
CA SER A 522 0.54 -16.92 -29.14
C SER A 522 0.95 -17.37 -27.74
N LEU A 523 0.97 -18.67 -27.48
CA LEU A 523 1.18 -19.34 -26.18
C LEU A 523 2.55 -19.10 -25.47
N ALA A 524 3.27 -18.03 -25.80
CA ALA A 524 4.62 -17.80 -25.30
C ALA A 524 4.65 -17.17 -23.89
N GLY A 525 4.37 -17.97 -22.85
CA GLY A 525 5.00 -17.91 -21.53
C GLY A 525 5.08 -16.58 -20.77
N GLN A 526 4.22 -15.60 -21.04
CA GLN A 526 4.25 -14.33 -20.33
C GLN A 526 3.64 -14.49 -18.92
N SER A 527 4.48 -14.31 -17.90
CA SER A 527 4.09 -14.39 -16.49
C SER A 527 3.81 -13.02 -15.86
N CYS A 528 4.06 -11.93 -16.58
CA CYS A 528 3.94 -10.56 -16.09
C CYS A 528 3.17 -9.66 -17.07
N CYS A 529 2.53 -8.62 -16.53
CA CYS A 529 1.80 -7.64 -17.31
C CYS A 529 2.79 -6.69 -18.02
N SER A 530 2.96 -6.85 -19.33
CA SER A 530 3.71 -5.92 -20.20
C SER A 530 2.75 -5.27 -21.19
N SER A 531 2.85 -3.97 -21.45
CA SER A 531 1.92 -3.25 -22.33
C SER A 531 2.11 -3.51 -23.81
N ASP A 532 3.19 -4.15 -24.19
CA ASP A 532 3.59 -4.47 -25.56
C ASP A 532 3.57 -5.97 -25.86
N ALA A 533 2.95 -6.76 -24.99
CA ALA A 533 2.80 -8.21 -25.15
C ALA A 533 2.14 -8.58 -26.47
N TYR A 534 1.13 -7.81 -26.86
CA TYR A 534 0.41 -7.92 -28.10
C TYR A 534 0.45 -6.58 -28.83
N ALA A 535 0.63 -6.66 -30.14
CA ALA A 535 0.58 -5.51 -31.01
C ALA A 535 -0.23 -5.87 -32.25
N VAL A 536 -1.16 -5.00 -32.63
CA VAL A 536 -1.97 -5.15 -33.83
C VAL A 536 -1.90 -3.88 -34.65
N GLU A 537 -1.54 -4.03 -35.93
CA GLU A 537 -1.53 -2.93 -36.87
C GLU A 537 -2.95 -2.71 -37.38
N LEU A 538 -3.51 -1.54 -37.05
CA LEU A 538 -4.81 -1.13 -37.55
C LEU A 538 -4.61 -0.53 -38.95
N PRO A 539 -5.17 -1.14 -40.01
CA PRO A 539 -5.19 -0.48 -41.31
C PRO A 539 -6.03 0.78 -41.21
N ALA A 540 -5.89 1.68 -42.20
CA ALA A 540 -6.74 2.86 -42.28
C ALA A 540 -8.23 2.46 -42.27
N THR A 541 -8.89 2.71 -41.15
CA THR A 541 -10.26 2.28 -40.87
C THR A 541 -11.13 3.48 -40.57
N GLU A 542 -12.33 3.51 -41.16
CA GLU A 542 -13.32 4.55 -40.91
C GLU A 542 -13.83 4.47 -39.46
N VAL A 543 -13.80 5.59 -38.76
CA VAL A 543 -14.27 5.73 -37.38
C VAL A 543 -15.80 5.86 -37.38
N PRO A 544 -16.56 4.92 -36.79
CA PRO A 544 -18.02 5.03 -36.73
C PRO A 544 -18.49 6.30 -36.01
N GLU A 545 -19.62 6.85 -36.44
CA GLU A 545 -20.22 8.02 -35.78
C GLU A 545 -20.49 7.71 -34.30
N GLY A 546 -20.00 8.59 -33.40
CA GLY A 546 -20.12 8.42 -31.95
C GLY A 546 -19.00 7.61 -31.29
N ALA A 547 -18.07 7.03 -32.07
CA ALA A 547 -16.90 6.38 -31.49
C ALA A 547 -15.98 7.40 -30.82
N LYS A 548 -15.59 7.08 -29.58
CA LYS A 548 -14.67 7.87 -28.76
C LYS A 548 -13.46 7.06 -28.27
N ARG A 549 -13.60 5.74 -28.30
CA ARG A 549 -12.68 4.79 -27.67
C ARG A 549 -12.47 3.57 -28.55
N MET A 550 -11.38 2.85 -28.30
CA MET A 550 -11.18 1.48 -28.75
C MET A 550 -11.20 0.55 -27.54
N VAL A 551 -11.78 -0.65 -27.72
CA VAL A 551 -11.92 -1.66 -26.68
C VAL A 551 -11.30 -2.97 -27.16
N VAL A 552 -10.42 -3.55 -26.36
CA VAL A 552 -9.83 -4.87 -26.58
C VAL A 552 -10.56 -5.92 -25.76
N VAL A 553 -11.07 -6.94 -26.44
CA VAL A 553 -11.89 -8.02 -25.86
C VAL A 553 -11.13 -9.33 -25.91
N ALA A 554 -10.95 -9.96 -24.75
CA ALA A 554 -10.44 -11.33 -24.69
C ALA A 554 -11.59 -12.31 -24.97
N SER A 555 -11.52 -13.00 -26.11
CA SER A 555 -12.49 -14.03 -26.46
C SER A 555 -12.03 -15.35 -25.86
N THR A 556 -12.80 -15.91 -24.93
CA THR A 556 -12.53 -17.24 -24.35
C THR A 556 -13.23 -18.33 -25.17
N SER A 557 -12.52 -19.42 -25.48
CA SER A 557 -13.10 -20.57 -26.20
C SER A 557 -13.97 -21.43 -25.28
N PRO A 558 -15.03 -22.13 -25.75
CA PRO A 558 -15.60 -22.17 -27.10
C PRO A 558 -17.11 -21.85 -27.09
N LEU A 559 -17.54 -20.73 -27.69
CA LEU A 559 -18.86 -20.63 -28.35
C LEU A 559 -19.01 -19.28 -29.06
N ASN A 560 -19.41 -19.33 -30.33
CA ASN A 560 -19.85 -18.18 -31.10
C ASN A 560 -21.11 -17.58 -30.46
N VAL A 561 -20.93 -16.60 -29.56
CA VAL A 561 -22.05 -15.82 -29.04
C VAL A 561 -21.99 -14.43 -29.67
N THR A 562 -23.02 -14.09 -30.44
CA THR A 562 -23.11 -12.86 -31.25
C THR A 562 -23.56 -11.63 -30.47
N SER A 563 -23.80 -11.74 -29.16
CA SER A 563 -24.21 -10.60 -28.32
C SER A 563 -23.85 -10.86 -26.85
N ALA A 564 -22.64 -10.52 -26.46
CA ALA A 564 -22.26 -10.39 -25.06
C ALA A 564 -21.99 -8.91 -24.77
N GLU A 565 -22.35 -8.44 -23.58
CA GLU A 565 -21.82 -7.16 -23.09
C GLU A 565 -20.31 -7.30 -22.98
N VAL A 566 -19.62 -6.45 -23.71
CA VAL A 566 -18.20 -6.56 -23.97
C VAL A 566 -17.45 -5.79 -22.89
N PHE A 567 -16.70 -6.50 -22.05
CA PHE A 567 -15.75 -5.89 -21.12
C PHE A 567 -14.37 -5.97 -21.74
N GLY A 568 -13.64 -4.85 -21.75
CA GLY A 568 -12.31 -4.79 -22.36
C GLY A 568 -11.46 -3.63 -21.85
N ALA A 569 -10.18 -3.65 -22.19
CA ALA A 569 -9.29 -2.52 -21.93
C ALA A 569 -9.65 -1.36 -22.86
N ILE A 570 -9.89 -0.19 -22.28
CA ILE A 570 -10.37 1.00 -22.97
C ILE A 570 -9.18 1.90 -23.25
N VAL A 571 -9.04 2.31 -24.51
CA VAL A 571 -8.07 3.30 -24.92
C VAL A 571 -8.78 4.44 -25.62
N GLU A 572 -8.52 5.66 -25.17
CA GLU A 572 -8.97 6.87 -25.85
C GLU A 572 -8.05 7.12 -27.06
N PHE A 573 -8.64 7.53 -28.18
CA PHE A 573 -7.88 7.95 -29.35
C PHE A 573 -8.28 9.36 -29.73
N GLU A 574 -7.30 10.15 -30.17
CA GLU A 574 -7.53 11.45 -30.79
C GLU A 574 -7.22 11.31 -32.28
N ASP A 575 -8.22 11.51 -33.13
CA ASP A 575 -8.02 11.73 -34.57
C ASP A 575 -7.24 13.04 -34.72
N TYR A 576 -5.93 12.92 -34.97
CA TYR A 576 -5.00 14.04 -34.98
C TYR A 576 -5.13 14.80 -36.29
N VAL A 577 -6.21 15.57 -36.42
CA VAL A 577 -6.27 16.60 -37.46
C VAL A 577 -5.24 17.67 -37.07
N VAL A 578 -4.06 17.62 -37.68
CA VAL A 578 -3.20 18.80 -37.77
C VAL A 578 -4.05 19.85 -38.48
N ARG A 579 -4.73 20.71 -37.70
CA ARG A 579 -5.23 21.96 -38.20
C ARG A 579 -4.00 22.68 -38.68
N VAL A 580 -3.70 22.56 -39.98
CA VAL A 580 -2.87 23.53 -40.68
C VAL A 580 -3.64 24.82 -40.49
N VAL A 581 -3.28 25.55 -39.43
CA VAL A 581 -3.68 26.93 -39.25
C VAL A 581 -3.11 27.61 -40.47
N GLN A 582 -3.93 27.74 -41.51
CA GLN A 582 -3.64 28.66 -42.60
C GLN A 582 -3.29 29.96 -41.90
N ALA A 583 -2.03 30.39 -42.03
CA ALA A 583 -1.55 31.65 -41.50
C ALA A 583 -2.46 32.75 -42.06
N ARG A 584 -3.49 33.13 -41.31
CA ARG A 584 -4.27 34.32 -41.59
C ARG A 584 -3.29 35.48 -41.50
N ALA A 585 -3.13 36.18 -42.61
CA ALA A 585 -2.38 37.41 -42.71
C ALA A 585 -2.74 38.32 -41.53
N ARG A 586 -1.71 38.83 -40.84
CA ARG A 586 -1.84 39.77 -39.72
C ARG A 586 -2.82 40.89 -40.08
N PRO A 587 -3.86 41.17 -39.26
CA PRO A 587 -4.60 42.42 -39.41
C PRO A 587 -3.63 43.60 -39.22
N ARG A 588 -3.64 44.54 -40.16
CA ARG A 588 -2.89 45.80 -40.07
C ARG A 588 -3.26 46.51 -38.78
N SER A 589 -2.24 46.93 -38.04
CA SER A 589 -2.35 47.79 -36.86
C SER A 589 -3.17 49.05 -37.19
N PRO A 590 -4.08 49.50 -36.31
CA PRO A 590 -4.75 50.78 -36.47
C PRO A 590 -3.72 51.93 -36.35
N PRO A 591 -3.88 53.03 -37.11
CA PRO A 591 -3.00 54.19 -37.00
C PRO A 591 -3.21 54.90 -35.65
N PRO A 592 -2.16 55.56 -35.11
CA PRO A 592 -2.26 56.25 -33.84
C PRO A 592 -3.21 57.46 -33.93
N PRO A 593 -3.87 57.84 -32.82
CA PRO A 593 -4.83 58.93 -32.80
C PRO A 593 -4.14 60.27 -33.04
N ARG A 594 -4.65 61.02 -34.02
CA ARG A 594 -4.32 62.44 -34.23
C ARG A 594 -4.95 63.26 -33.11
N TRP A 595 -4.12 63.85 -32.26
CA TRP A 595 -4.52 64.96 -31.42
C TRP A 595 -4.62 66.23 -32.28
N LEU A 596 -5.80 66.85 -32.30
CA LEU A 596 -6.02 68.20 -32.81
C LEU A 596 -5.97 69.17 -31.62
N LEU A 597 -5.37 70.33 -31.88
CA LEU A 597 -5.27 71.52 -31.03
C LEU A 597 -6.62 71.97 -30.45
#